data_AF-A0A661E451-F1
#
_entry.id   AF-A0A661E451-F1
#
_cell.length_a   1.000
_cell.length_b   1.000
_cell.length_c   1.000
_cell.angle_alpha   90.00
_cell.angle_beta   90.00
_cell.angle_gamma   90.00
#
_symmetry.space_group_name_H-M   'P 1'
#
loop_
_entity.id
_entity.type
_entity.pdbx_description
1 polymer ?
#
loop_
_entity_poly.entity_id
_entity_poly.type
_entity_poly.pdbx_seq_one_letter_code
_entity_poly.pdbx_strand_id
1 'polypeptide(L)' 'MKPKVMYEEGGPTGNSFYLLGAAKKALRKQGVDEDKIADIIKEAAAGDRQHLLNTLERYVEFELYYT' A
#
# COMPACT_ATOMS: atom_id res chain seq x y z
N MET A 1 8.12 -10.38 -8.43
CA MET A 1 8.18 -10.33 -6.95
C MET A 1 7.43 -9.08 -6.51
N LYS A 2 6.52 -9.16 -5.54
CA LYS A 2 5.81 -7.97 -5.03
C LYS A 2 6.81 -7.06 -4.29
N PRO A 3 6.70 -5.73 -4.40
CA PRO A 3 7.55 -4.84 -3.64
C PRO A 3 7.11 -4.83 -2.18
N LYS A 4 8.07 -4.69 -1.28
CA LYS A 4 7.84 -4.71 0.17
C LYS A 4 7.58 -3.31 0.71
N VAL A 5 6.63 -3.20 1.64
CA VAL A 5 6.30 -1.98 2.37
C VAL A 5 6.33 -2.29 3.87
N MET A 6 7.27 -1.68 4.58
CA MET A 6 7.39 -1.83 6.03
C MET A 6 6.51 -0.81 6.76
N TYR A 7 5.81 -1.25 7.81
CA TYR A 7 5.00 -0.39 8.65
C TYR A 7 4.95 -0.87 10.10
N GLU A 8 4.58 0.03 11.01
CA GLU A 8 4.39 -0.20 12.43
C GLU A 8 2.90 -0.02 12.76
N GLU A 9 2.25 -1.05 13.30
CA GLU A 9 0.86 -0.98 13.73
C GLU A 9 0.73 -0.02 14.92
N GLY A 10 -0.22 0.92 14.86
CA GLY A 10 -0.38 1.96 15.88
C GLY A 10 0.66 3.10 15.81
N GLY A 11 1.71 2.95 15.01
CA GLY A 11 2.70 3.99 14.75
C GLY A 11 2.33 4.93 13.59
N PRO A 12 3.16 5.96 13.33
CA PRO A 12 2.94 6.91 12.23
C PRO A 12 2.91 6.26 10.84
N THR A 13 3.51 5.08 10.67
CA THR A 13 3.56 4.36 9.40
C THR A 13 2.39 3.38 9.20
N GLY A 14 1.61 3.07 10.24
CA GLY A 14 0.47 2.15 10.15
C GLY A 14 -0.85 2.77 9.69
N ASN A 15 -0.88 4.09 9.47
CA ASN A 15 -2.08 4.79 9.02
C ASN A 15 -2.32 4.63 7.51
N SER A 16 -3.59 4.71 7.09
CA SER A 16 -4.01 4.48 5.70
C SER A 16 -3.34 5.40 4.68
N PHE A 17 -3.10 6.67 5.01
CA PHE A 17 -2.45 7.62 4.09
C PHE A 17 -0.99 7.24 3.83
N TYR A 18 -0.27 6.83 4.88
CA TYR A 18 1.10 6.34 4.73
C TYR A 18 1.13 5.08 3.86
N LEU A 19 0.29 4.10 4.14
CA LEU A 19 0.24 2.83 3.41
C LEU A 19 -0.07 3.04 1.91
N LEU A 20 -1.03 3.91 1.59
CA LEU A 20 -1.35 4.28 0.20
C LEU A 20 -0.15 4.94 -0.49
N GLY A 21 0.50 5.90 0.17
CA GLY A 21 1.67 6.59 -0.37
C GLY A 21 2.86 5.66 -0.58
N ALA A 22 3.10 4.76 0.38
CA ALA A 22 4.18 3.79 0.32
C ALA A 22 3.94 2.74 -0.78
N ALA A 23 2.73 2.20 -0.90
CA ALA A 23 2.36 1.27 -1.97
C ALA A 23 2.48 1.94 -3.35
N LYS A 24 1.98 3.16 -3.51
CA LYS A 24 2.14 3.95 -4.75
C LYS A 24 3.61 4.10 -5.12
N LYS A 25 4.47 4.49 -4.19
CA LYS A 25 5.91 4.64 -4.40
C LYS A 25 6.57 3.31 -4.79
N ALA A 26 6.16 2.22 -4.15
CA ALA A 26 6.68 0.88 -4.39
C ALA A 26 6.31 0.37 -5.79
N LEU A 27 5.08 0.57 -6.23
CA LEU A 27 4.60 0.18 -7.56
C LEU A 27 5.28 0.98 -8.67
N ARG A 28 5.45 2.30 -8.48
CA ARG A 28 6.22 3.15 -9.41
C ARG A 28 7.65 2.65 -9.62
N LYS A 29 8.33 2.26 -8.54
CA LYS A 29 9.70 1.71 -8.61
C LYS A 29 9.79 0.41 -9.40
N GLN A 30 8.69 -0.35 -9.50
CA GLN A 30 8.63 -1.55 -10.32
C GLN A 30 8.22 -1.29 -11.77
N GLY A 31 8.00 -0.02 -12.16
CA GLY A 31 7.59 0.33 -13.52
C GLY A 31 6.12 0.00 -13.81
N VAL A 32 5.27 -0.09 -12.79
CA VAL A 32 3.82 -0.21 -12.99
C VAL A 32 3.33 1.10 -13.61
N ASP A 33 2.50 0.98 -14.63
CA ASP A 33 1.88 2.10 -15.33
C ASP A 33 1.08 3.02 -14.39
N GLU A 34 1.14 4.34 -14.63
CA GLU A 34 0.53 5.34 -13.75
C GLU A 34 -1.00 5.26 -13.71
N ASP A 35 -1.67 4.91 -14.82
CA ASP A 35 -3.12 4.77 -14.85
C ASP A 35 -3.54 3.54 -14.03
N LYS A 36 -2.79 2.44 -14.17
CA LYS A 36 -3.00 1.25 -13.35
C LYS A 36 -2.77 1.53 -11.86
N ILE A 37 -1.77 2.34 -11.52
CA ILE A 37 -1.54 2.77 -10.12
C ILE A 37 -2.72 3.60 -9.63
N ALA A 38 -3.23 4.52 -10.45
CA ALA A 38 -4.38 5.34 -10.09
C ALA A 38 -5.62 4.50 -9.81
N ASP A 39 -5.90 3.48 -10.63
CA ASP A 39 -7.01 2.54 -10.42
C ASP A 39 -6.86 1.75 -9.13
N ILE A 40 -5.68 1.20 -8.85
CA ILE A 40 -5.39 0.46 -7.61
C ILE A 40 -5.63 1.35 -6.38
N ILE A 41 -5.11 2.57 -6.40
CA ILE A 41 -5.24 3.51 -5.28
C ILE A 41 -6.70 3.95 -5.10
N LYS A 42 -7.43 4.18 -6.20
CA LYS A 42 -8.85 4.51 -6.16
C LYS A 42 -9.68 3.39 -5.55
N GLU A 43 -9.42 2.14 -5.93
CA GLU A 43 -10.10 0.98 -5.33
C GLU A 43 -9.75 0.84 -3.84
N ALA A 44 -8.47 0.94 -3.47
CA ALA A 44 -8.03 0.79 -2.09
C ALA A 44 -8.67 1.83 -1.16
N ALA A 45 -8.90 3.04 -1.66
CA ALA A 45 -9.52 4.13 -0.91
C ALA A 45 -11.06 4.07 -0.84
N ALA A 46 -11.71 3.12 -1.53
CA ALA A 46 -13.18 3.04 -1.64
C ALA A 46 -13.86 2.35 -0.45
N GLY A 47 -13.09 1.82 0.52
CA GLY A 47 -13.61 1.04 1.64
C GLY A 47 -12.95 1.38 2.97
N ASP A 48 -13.12 0.48 3.93
CA ASP A 48 -12.49 0.59 5.25
C ASP A 48 -11.01 0.14 5.23
N ARG A 49 -10.39 0.11 6.42
CA ARG A 49 -8.98 -0.29 6.56
C ARG A 49 -8.73 -1.72 6.07
N GLN A 50 -9.67 -2.64 6.30
CA GLN A 50 -9.53 -4.02 5.86
C GLN A 50 -9.57 -4.11 4.33
N HIS A 51 -10.50 -3.40 3.70
CA HIS A 51 -10.59 -3.29 2.24
C HIS A 51 -9.33 -2.68 1.63
N LEU A 52 -8.78 -1.63 2.24
CA LEU A 52 -7.53 -0.99 1.82
C LEU A 52 -6.37 -1.99 1.84
N LEU A 53 -6.17 -2.69 2.95
CA LEU A 53 -5.08 -3.65 3.11
C LEU A 53 -5.23 -4.80 2.10
N ASN A 54 -6.41 -5.42 2.03
CA ASN A 54 -6.69 -6.50 1.09
C ASN A 54 -6.45 -6.09 -0.37
N THR A 55 -6.84 -4.86 -0.73
CA THR A 55 -6.64 -4.34 -2.09
C THR A 55 -5.16 -4.17 -2.41
N LEU A 56 -4.41 -3.53 -1.51
CA LEU A 56 -2.98 -3.25 -1.72
C LEU A 56 -2.13 -4.52 -1.67
N GLU A 57 -2.44 -5.48 -0.79
CA GLU A 57 -1.72 -6.76 -0.66
C GLU A 57 -1.74 -7.63 -1.92
N ARG A 58 -2.68 -7.39 -2.84
CA ARG A 58 -2.65 -8.03 -4.17
C ARG A 58 -1.43 -7.61 -4.99
N TYR A 59 -0.88 -6.44 -4.74
CA TYR A 59 0.18 -5.83 -5.54
C TYR A 59 1.48 -5.60 -4.76
N VAL A 60 1.40 -5.36 -3.45
CA VAL A 60 2.54 -5.15 -2.56
C VAL A 60 2.54 -6.18 -1.43
N GLU A 61 3.67 -6.35 -0.75
CA GLU A 61 3.80 -7.16 0.47
C GLU A 61 4.00 -6.22 1.65
N PHE A 62 3.13 -6.27 2.65
CA PHE A 62 3.30 -5.49 3.87
C PHE A 62 4.04 -6.30 4.93
N GLU A 63 5.05 -5.70 5.53
CA GLU A 63 5.80 -6.29 6.62
C GLU A 63 5.68 -5.41 7.87
N LEU A 64 5.18 -6.00 8.95
CA LEU A 64 5.13 -5.38 10.26
C LEU A 64 6.54 -5.33 10.86
N TYR A 65 6.95 -4.17 11.34
CA TYR A 65 8.12 -4.04 12.21
C TYR A 65 7.71 -3.50 13.57
N TYR A 66 8.52 -3.84 14.57
CA TYR A 66 8.40 -3.35 15.94
C TYR A 66 9.67 -2.56 16.26
N THR A 67 9.51 -1.38 16.84
CA THR A 67 10.63 -0.57 17.37
C THR A 67 10.97 -0.95 18.80
#